data_AF-A0A534KEJ6-F1
#
_entry.id   AF-A0A534KEJ6-F1
#
_cell.length_a   1.000
_cell.length_b   1.000
_cell.length_c   1.000
_cell.angle_alpha   90.00
_cell.angle_beta   90.00
_cell.angle_gamma   90.00
#
_symmetry.space_group_name_H-M   'P 1'
#
loop_
_entity.id
_entity.type
_entity.pdbx_description
1 polymer ?
#
loop_
_entity_poly.entity_id
_entity_poly.type
_entity_poly.pdbx_seq_one_letter_code
_entity_poly.pdbx_strand_id
1 'polypeptide(L)'
;MSVERQKIRAAEWLYRWSLSNSIIGIVFTILSFMGVFTLVLGPLFTERFGFSYLVTAVLLFLFVLAVIVGFGLYLDKVVHFWSAQATVGTVRNPFLVDVMYQKELLSLIYIQVPLLKSVRAMVEVQPIDPAAKRAYLEDLDRSLAKVEQSIRDKRWTIEPHERVY
;
A
#
# COMPACT_ATOMS: atom_id res chain seq x y z
N MET A 1 8.29 -14.19 19.81
CA MET A 1 8.38 -13.48 18.52
C MET A 1 8.42 -11.99 18.82
N SER A 2 9.36 -11.23 18.25
CA SER A 2 9.46 -9.79 18.56
C SER A 2 8.28 -9.01 17.98
N VAL A 3 7.82 -7.99 18.72
CA VAL A 3 6.75 -7.05 18.36
C VAL A 3 7.00 -6.43 16.97
N GLU A 4 8.27 -6.25 16.62
CA GLU A 4 8.72 -5.73 15.34
C GLU A 4 8.35 -6.63 14.15
N ARG A 5 8.48 -7.97 14.29
CA ARG A 5 8.06 -8.92 13.24
C ARG A 5 6.54 -8.95 13.05
N GLN A 6 5.77 -8.66 14.10
CA GLN A 6 4.32 -8.59 14.02
C GLN A 6 3.85 -7.33 13.28
N LYS A 7 4.49 -6.19 13.55
CA LYS A 7 4.22 -4.93 12.83
C LYS A 7 4.51 -5.05 11.33
N ILE A 8 5.62 -5.70 10.97
CA ILE A 8 6.00 -5.93 9.57
C ILE A 8 4.97 -6.82 8.85
N ARG A 9 4.56 -7.93 9.46
CA ARG A 9 3.52 -8.80 8.86
C ARG A 9 2.18 -8.08 8.70
N ALA A 10 1.81 -7.22 9.65
CA ALA A 10 0.58 -6.44 9.56
C ALA A 10 0.64 -5.41 8.41
N ALA A 11 1.76 -4.73 8.23
CA ALA A 11 1.96 -3.77 7.14
C ALA A 11 1.94 -4.45 5.76
N GLU A 12 2.65 -5.58 5.61
CA GLU A 12 2.63 -6.38 4.38
C GLU A 12 1.22 -6.88 4.05
N TRP A 13 0.47 -7.32 5.07
CA TRP A 13 -0.90 -7.78 4.89
C TRP A 13 -1.84 -6.65 4.48
N LEU A 14 -1.74 -5.47 5.11
CA LEU A 14 -2.53 -4.29 4.75
C LEU A 14 -2.23 -3.80 3.34
N TYR A 15 -0.95 -3.82 2.92
CA TYR A 15 -0.56 -3.43 1.57
C TYR A 15 -1.11 -4.40 0.52
N ARG A 16 -1.04 -5.72 0.78
CA ARG A 16 -1.67 -6.75 -0.07
C ARG A 16 -3.18 -6.59 -0.14
N TRP A 17 -3.83 -6.25 0.97
CA TRP A 17 -5.27 -5.98 1.01
C TRP A 17 -5.65 -4.74 0.20
N SER A 18 -4.89 -3.66 0.33
CA SER A 18 -5.09 -2.42 -0.45
C SER A 18 -4.95 -2.67 -1.95
N LEU A 19 -3.94 -3.43 -2.38
CA LEU A 19 -3.79 -3.86 -3.77
C LEU A 19 -4.94 -4.75 -4.23
N SER A 20 -5.45 -5.60 -3.34
CA SER A 20 -6.59 -6.49 -3.63
C SER A 20 -7.89 -5.72 -3.86
N ASN A 21 -8.11 -4.56 -3.23
CA ASN A 21 -9.29 -3.73 -3.49
C ASN A 21 -9.34 -3.25 -4.95
N SER A 22 -8.20 -2.89 -5.55
CA SER A 22 -8.13 -2.57 -6.98
C SER A 22 -8.44 -3.79 -7.86
N ILE A 23 -8.05 -4.99 -7.43
CA ILE A 23 -8.36 -6.25 -8.12
C ILE A 23 -9.87 -6.55 -8.07
N ILE A 24 -10.53 -6.32 -6.93
CA ILE A 24 -12.00 -6.50 -6.80
C ILE A 24 -12.74 -5.58 -7.78
N GLY A 25 -12.31 -4.33 -7.92
CA GLY A 25 -12.88 -3.39 -8.90
C GLY A 25 -12.73 -3.90 -10.34
N ILE A 26 -11.55 -4.41 -10.70
CA ILE A 26 -11.29 -5.01 -12.02
C ILE A 26 -12.22 -6.21 -12.27
N VAL A 27 -12.38 -7.10 -11.29
CA VAL A 27 -13.27 -8.27 -11.40
C VAL A 27 -14.73 -7.83 -11.61
N PHE A 28 -15.22 -6.84 -10.85
CA PHE A 28 -16.58 -6.31 -11.01
C PHE A 28 -16.81 -5.66 -12.37
N THR A 29 -15.85 -4.89 -12.86
CA THR A 29 -15.89 -4.28 -14.19
C THR A 29 -15.92 -5.36 -15.27
N ILE A 30 -15.11 -6.41 -15.14
CA ILE A 30 -15.06 -7.54 -16.08
C ILE A 30 -16.38 -8.32 -16.10
N LEU A 31 -16.97 -8.60 -14.93
CA LEU A 31 -18.28 -9.25 -14.84
C LEU A 31 -19.39 -8.40 -15.47
N SER A 32 -19.34 -7.08 -15.29
CA SER A 32 -20.26 -6.15 -15.96
C SER A 32 -20.09 -6.20 -17.48
N PHE A 33 -18.85 -6.20 -17.98
CA PHE A 33 -18.56 -6.35 -19.40
C PHE A 33 -19.03 -7.70 -19.95
N MET A 34 -18.91 -8.80 -19.19
CA MET A 34 -19.41 -10.11 -19.59
C MET A 34 -20.92 -10.08 -19.89
N GLY A 35 -21.72 -9.39 -19.06
CA GLY A 35 -23.15 -9.20 -19.33
C GLY A 35 -23.41 -8.48 -20.65
N VAL A 36 -22.69 -7.37 -20.91
CA VAL A 36 -22.80 -6.60 -22.15
C VAL A 36 -22.37 -7.42 -23.37
N PHE A 37 -21.21 -8.09 -23.31
CA PHE A 37 -20.70 -8.90 -24.41
C PHE A 37 -21.58 -10.13 -24.68
N THR A 38 -22.21 -10.71 -23.66
CA THR A 38 -23.16 -11.81 -23.84
C THR A 38 -24.40 -11.34 -24.61
N LEU A 39 -24.90 -10.13 -24.35
CA LEU A 39 -26.03 -9.57 -25.10
C LEU A 39 -25.66 -9.19 -26.54
N VAL A 40 -24.46 -8.64 -26.74
CA VAL A 40 -24.00 -8.19 -28.07
C VAL A 40 -23.59 -9.36 -28.96
N LEU A 41 -22.85 -10.35 -28.42
CA LEU A 41 -22.35 -11.49 -29.18
C LEU A 41 -23.29 -12.70 -29.15
N GLY A 42 -24.24 -12.74 -28.21
CA GLY A 42 -25.21 -13.81 -28.05
C GLY A 42 -25.94 -14.19 -29.34
N PRO A 43 -26.50 -13.23 -30.11
CA PRO A 43 -27.12 -13.52 -31.41
C PRO A 43 -26.15 -14.20 -32.37
N LEU A 44 -24.90 -13.72 -32.45
CA LEU A 44 -23.89 -14.21 -33.37
C LEU A 44 -23.45 -15.65 -33.04
N PHE A 45 -23.34 -15.97 -31.75
CA PHE A 45 -23.05 -17.34 -31.29
C PHE A 45 -24.25 -18.28 -31.45
N THR A 46 -25.47 -17.76 -31.26
CA THR A 46 -26.71 -18.53 -31.47
C THR A 46 -26.87 -18.88 -32.95
N GLU A 47 -26.69 -17.91 -33.84
CA GLU A 47 -26.86 -18.08 -35.28
C GLU A 47 -25.79 -18.97 -35.91
N ARG A 48 -24.52 -18.85 -35.49
CA ARG A 48 -23.42 -19.61 -36.10
C ARG A 48 -23.14 -20.96 -35.46
N PHE A 49 -23.38 -21.09 -34.15
CA PHE A 49 -22.99 -22.28 -33.38
C PHE A 49 -24.16 -22.93 -32.64
N GLY A 50 -25.36 -22.34 -32.67
CA GLY A 50 -26.54 -22.89 -31.98
C GLY A 50 -26.46 -22.80 -30.46
N PHE A 51 -25.57 -21.97 -29.91
CA PHE A 51 -25.38 -21.86 -28.47
C PHE A 51 -26.48 -21.03 -27.81
N SER A 52 -26.90 -21.43 -26.61
CA SER A 52 -27.79 -20.59 -25.79
C SER A 52 -27.00 -19.43 -25.16
N TYR A 53 -27.71 -18.36 -24.77
CA TYR A 53 -27.10 -17.22 -24.08
C TYR A 53 -26.32 -17.63 -22.82
N LEU A 54 -26.79 -18.64 -22.08
CA LEU A 54 -26.09 -19.16 -20.90
C LEU A 54 -24.74 -19.80 -21.28
N VAL A 55 -24.72 -20.61 -22.33
CA VAL A 55 -23.50 -21.26 -22.81
C VAL A 55 -22.50 -20.21 -23.32
N THR A 56 -22.98 -19.22 -24.06
CA THR A 56 -22.16 -18.08 -24.52
C THR A 56 -21.58 -17.29 -23.35
N ALA A 57 -22.37 -17.02 -22.30
CA ALA A 57 -21.89 -16.33 -21.10
C ALA A 57 -20.77 -17.11 -20.39
N VAL A 58 -20.94 -18.42 -20.23
CA VAL A 58 -19.93 -19.29 -19.59
C VAL A 58 -18.65 -19.34 -20.41
N LEU A 59 -18.74 -19.43 -21.75
CA LEU A 59 -17.56 -19.42 -22.61
C LEU A 59 -16.81 -18.09 -22.55
N LEU A 60 -17.53 -16.97 -22.60
CA LEU A 60 -16.93 -15.64 -22.45
C LEU A 60 -16.28 -15.48 -21.06
N PHE A 61 -16.93 -15.99 -20.00
CA PHE A 61 -16.36 -15.98 -18.66
C PHE A 61 -15.04 -16.75 -18.59
N LEU A 62 -15.03 -17.99 -19.10
CA LEU A 62 -13.83 -18.83 -19.10
C LEU A 62 -12.70 -18.23 -19.93
N PHE A 63 -13.04 -17.64 -21.09
CA PHE A 63 -12.08 -16.94 -21.92
C PHE A 63 -11.44 -15.76 -21.18
N VAL A 64 -12.25 -14.91 -20.56
CA VAL A 64 -11.74 -13.76 -19.81
C VAL A 64 -10.92 -14.21 -18.60
N LEU A 65 -11.36 -15.22 -17.87
CA LEU A 65 -10.60 -15.79 -16.75
C LEU A 65 -9.23 -16.30 -17.22
N ALA A 66 -9.19 -17.01 -18.36
CA ALA A 66 -7.95 -17.48 -18.96
C ALA A 66 -7.03 -16.33 -19.38
N VAL A 67 -7.57 -15.23 -19.92
CA VAL A 67 -6.80 -14.03 -20.25
C VAL A 67 -6.23 -13.37 -18.99
N ILE A 68 -7.03 -13.18 -17.94
CA ILE A 68 -6.56 -12.59 -16.67
C ILE A 68 -5.45 -13.44 -16.04
N VAL A 69 -5.68 -14.74 -15.90
CA VAL A 69 -4.71 -15.66 -15.31
C VAL A 69 -3.46 -15.75 -16.19
N GLY A 70 -3.63 -15.84 -17.51
CA GLY A 70 -2.54 -15.86 -18.47
C GLY A 70 -1.68 -14.60 -18.42
N PHE A 71 -2.31 -13.41 -18.41
CA PHE A 71 -1.61 -12.14 -18.23
C PHE A 71 -0.93 -12.06 -16.86
N GLY A 72 -1.61 -12.47 -15.79
CA GLY A 72 -1.03 -12.49 -14.44
C GLY A 72 0.23 -13.35 -14.38
N LEU A 73 0.17 -14.57 -14.89
CA LEU A 73 1.32 -15.49 -14.96
C LEU A 73 2.43 -14.97 -15.88
N TYR A 74 2.08 -14.37 -17.02
CA TYR A 74 3.04 -13.79 -17.95
C TYR A 74 3.77 -12.58 -17.34
N LEU A 75 3.03 -11.66 -16.74
CA LEU A 75 3.58 -10.48 -16.08
C LEU A 75 4.48 -10.86 -14.91
N ASP A 76 4.10 -11.89 -14.15
CA ASP A 76 4.88 -12.39 -13.02
C ASP A 76 6.15 -13.13 -13.48
N LYS A 77 6.03 -14.14 -14.36
CA LYS A 77 7.15 -15.01 -14.72
C LYS A 77 8.06 -14.49 -15.82
N VAL A 78 7.53 -13.77 -16.80
CA VAL A 78 8.31 -13.33 -17.97
C VAL A 78 8.80 -11.91 -17.76
N VAL A 79 7.88 -11.00 -17.47
CA VAL A 79 8.20 -9.57 -17.32
C VAL A 79 8.80 -9.29 -15.94
N HIS A 80 8.69 -10.21 -14.98
CA HIS A 80 9.11 -10.00 -13.58
C HIS A 80 8.52 -8.70 -13.02
N PHE A 81 7.34 -8.32 -13.51
CA PHE A 81 6.76 -6.99 -13.35
C PHE A 81 6.55 -6.63 -11.90
N TRP A 82 6.09 -7.60 -11.10
CA TRP A 82 5.88 -7.43 -9.66
C TRP A 82 7.19 -7.22 -8.91
N SER A 83 8.25 -7.94 -9.27
CA SER A 83 9.56 -7.72 -8.66
C SER A 83 10.15 -6.36 -9.04
N ALA A 84 9.95 -5.92 -10.28
CA ALA A 84 10.43 -4.63 -10.77
C ALA A 84 9.64 -3.47 -10.12
N GLN A 85 8.32 -3.58 -10.02
CA GLN A 85 7.45 -2.63 -9.32
C GLN A 85 7.77 -2.57 -7.82
N ALA A 86 7.97 -3.73 -7.17
CA ALA A 86 8.39 -3.77 -5.78
C ALA A 86 9.76 -3.11 -5.59
N THR A 87 10.73 -3.37 -6.47
CA THR A 87 12.08 -2.79 -6.40
C THR A 87 12.05 -1.28 -6.67
N VAL A 88 11.23 -0.79 -7.60
CA VAL A 88 11.08 0.65 -7.85
C VAL A 88 10.34 1.33 -6.70
N GLY A 89 9.30 0.69 -6.17
CA GLY A 89 8.53 1.20 -5.04
C GLY A 89 9.34 1.28 -3.74
N THR A 90 10.31 0.38 -3.52
CA THR A 90 11.03 0.25 -2.24
C THR A 90 12.52 0.61 -2.27
N VAL A 91 13.24 0.37 -3.38
CA VAL A 91 14.72 0.52 -3.45
C VAL A 91 15.16 1.70 -4.31
N ARG A 92 14.40 2.05 -5.36
CA ARG A 92 14.74 3.15 -6.30
C ARG A 92 13.79 4.33 -6.21
N ASN A 93 13.08 4.48 -5.11
CA ASN A 93 12.29 5.67 -4.87
C ASN A 93 13.16 6.68 -4.09
N PRO A 94 13.88 7.61 -4.76
CA PRO A 94 14.60 8.67 -4.06
C PRO A 94 13.66 9.52 -3.19
N PHE A 95 12.35 9.44 -3.39
CA PHE A 95 11.36 10.14 -2.57
C PHE A 95 11.01 9.43 -1.25
N LEU A 96 11.45 8.18 -1.03
CA LEU A 96 11.32 7.52 0.28
C LEU A 96 12.47 7.86 1.24
N VAL A 97 13.62 8.32 0.73
CA VAL A 97 14.86 8.48 1.53
C VAL A 97 15.64 9.77 1.21
N ASP A 98 15.81 10.13 -0.06
CA ASP A 98 16.70 11.22 -0.52
C ASP A 98 16.02 12.59 -0.71
N VAL A 99 14.70 12.64 -0.88
CA VAL A 99 13.92 13.88 -1.07
C VAL A 99 12.54 13.76 -0.42
N MET A 100 12.25 14.59 0.59
CA MET A 100 10.93 14.61 1.23
C MET A 100 9.90 15.37 0.38
N TYR A 101 8.69 14.84 0.22
CA TYR A 101 7.62 15.55 -0.49
C TYR A 101 7.23 16.82 0.26
N GLN A 102 6.86 17.88 -0.49
CA GLN A 102 6.40 19.14 0.13
C GLN A 102 5.19 18.92 1.06
N LYS A 103 4.27 18.02 0.71
CA LYS A 103 3.15 17.63 1.59
C LYS A 103 3.63 17.00 2.89
N GLU A 104 4.65 16.13 2.83
CA GLU A 104 5.20 15.47 4.01
C GLU A 104 5.95 16.46 4.90
N LEU A 105 6.75 17.34 4.32
CA LEU A 105 7.43 18.42 5.03
C LEU A 105 6.43 19.32 5.77
N LEU A 106 5.35 19.74 5.08
CA LEU A 106 4.29 20.54 5.69
C LEU A 106 3.57 19.75 6.80
N SER A 107 3.32 18.46 6.62
CA SER A 107 2.75 17.59 7.65
C SER A 107 3.66 17.49 8.88
N LEU A 108 4.98 17.38 8.70
CA LEU A 108 5.93 17.37 9.80
C LEU A 108 5.89 18.69 10.59
N ILE A 109 5.92 19.83 9.89
CA ILE A 109 5.95 21.17 10.49
C ILE A 109 4.65 21.49 11.23
N TYR A 110 3.50 21.25 10.59
CA TYR A 110 2.21 21.75 11.08
C TYR A 110 1.42 20.73 11.88
N ILE A 111 1.75 19.43 11.79
CA ILE A 111 1.00 18.36 12.46
C ILE A 111 1.90 17.61 13.44
N GLN A 112 2.96 16.97 12.95
CA GLN A 112 3.74 16.03 13.77
C GLN A 112 4.56 16.72 14.87
N VAL A 113 5.27 17.81 14.57
CA VAL A 113 6.05 18.56 15.58
C VAL A 113 5.15 19.15 16.67
N PRO A 114 4.03 19.85 16.35
CA PRO A 114 3.10 20.32 17.36
C PRO A 114 2.49 19.18 18.20
N LEU A 115 2.14 18.05 17.56
CA LEU A 115 1.60 16.89 18.25
C LEU A 115 2.61 16.32 19.26
N LEU A 116 3.87 16.08 18.85
CA LEU A 116 4.92 15.58 19.73
C LEU A 116 5.20 16.54 20.89
N LYS A 117 5.24 17.85 20.64
CA LYS A 117 5.40 18.88 21.70
C LYS A 117 4.22 18.87 22.67
N SER A 118 3.00 18.66 22.17
CA SER A 118 1.79 18.59 22.99
C SER A 118 1.79 17.32 23.85
N VAL A 119 2.13 16.17 23.27
CA VAL A 119 2.24 14.89 23.99
C VAL A 119 3.31 14.99 25.09
N ARG A 120 4.47 15.60 24.78
CA ARG A 120 5.53 15.85 25.76
C ARG A 120 5.01 16.69 26.94
N ALA A 121 4.36 17.83 26.67
CA ALA A 121 3.79 18.68 27.71
C ALA A 121 2.70 17.96 28.54
N MET A 122 1.89 17.10 27.90
CA MET A 122 0.92 16.26 28.61
C MET A 122 1.62 15.26 29.54
N VAL A 123 2.68 14.58 29.10
CA VAL A 123 3.43 13.61 29.92
C VAL A 123 4.10 14.30 31.11
N GLU A 124 4.59 15.53 30.95
CA GLU A 124 5.21 16.29 32.04
C GLU A 124 4.25 16.46 33.23
N VAL A 125 2.98 16.78 32.97
CA VAL A 125 1.98 17.06 34.01
C VAL A 125 1.26 15.82 34.56
N GLN A 126 1.43 14.64 33.95
CA GLN A 126 0.75 13.41 34.37
C GLN A 126 1.37 12.81 35.64
N PRO A 127 0.57 12.28 36.59
CA PRO A 127 1.09 11.64 37.81
C PRO A 127 1.50 10.19 37.54
N ILE A 128 2.55 10.01 36.74
CA ILE A 128 3.17 8.72 36.41
C ILE A 128 4.45 8.55 37.26
N ASP A 129 4.87 7.30 37.47
CA ASP A 129 6.17 6.96 38.07
C ASP A 129 7.32 7.82 37.50
N PRO A 130 8.16 8.47 38.35
CA PRO A 130 9.19 9.40 37.90
C PRO A 130 10.25 8.79 36.98
N ALA A 131 10.61 7.51 37.18
CA ALA A 131 11.61 6.84 36.35
C ALA A 131 11.03 6.52 34.97
N ALA A 132 9.81 6.00 34.92
CA ALA A 132 9.09 5.78 33.66
C ALA A 132 8.86 7.11 32.91
N LYS A 133 8.43 8.17 33.61
CA LYS A 133 8.22 9.50 33.02
C LYS A 133 9.49 10.02 32.36
N ARG A 134 10.63 9.92 33.04
CA ARG A 134 11.92 10.38 32.49
C ARG A 134 12.28 9.64 31.20
N ALA A 135 12.18 8.32 31.19
CA ALA A 135 12.45 7.51 29.99
C ALA A 135 11.53 7.89 28.82
N TYR A 136 10.22 8.08 29.08
CA TYR A 136 9.27 8.51 28.05
C TYR A 136 9.57 9.90 27.50
N LEU A 137 9.96 10.86 28.35
CA LEU A 137 10.32 12.21 27.91
C LEU A 137 11.61 12.20 27.07
N GLU A 138 12.60 11.40 27.45
CA GLU A 138 13.84 11.22 26.69
C GLU A 138 13.59 10.63 25.29
N ASP A 139 12.70 9.65 25.18
CA ASP A 139 12.31 9.06 23.89
C ASP A 139 11.52 10.06 23.02
N LEU A 140 10.64 10.86 23.62
CA LEU A 140 9.92 11.93 22.93
C LEU A 140 10.87 13.02 22.44
N ASP A 141 11.83 13.44 23.25
CA ASP A 141 12.84 14.44 22.89
C ASP A 141 13.73 13.94 21.74
N ARG A 142 14.12 12.66 21.76
CA ARG A 142 14.86 12.03 20.66
C ARG A 142 14.04 12.01 19.37
N SER A 143 12.76 11.61 19.47
CA SER A 143 11.85 11.57 18.32
C SER A 143 11.61 12.95 17.73
N LEU A 144 11.46 13.98 18.58
CA LEU A 144 11.30 15.36 18.17
C LEU A 144 12.55 15.89 17.46
N ALA A 145 13.74 15.65 18.01
CA ALA A 145 15.00 16.06 17.41
C ALA A 145 15.20 15.46 16.01
N LYS A 146 14.80 14.19 15.83
CA LYS A 146 14.85 13.48 14.55
C LYS A 146 13.89 14.06 13.51
N VAL A 147 12.67 14.41 13.91
CA VAL A 147 11.70 15.08 13.03
C VAL A 147 12.19 16.47 12.65
N GLU A 148 12.71 17.25 13.60
CA GLU A 148 13.26 18.58 13.34
C GLU A 148 14.50 18.54 12.43
N GLN A 149 15.36 17.52 12.58
CA GLN A 149 16.46 17.26 11.66
C GLN A 149 15.94 16.93 10.25
N SER A 150 14.94 16.06 10.15
CA SER A 150 14.36 15.67 8.85
C SER A 150 13.72 16.86 8.11
N ILE A 151 13.14 17.81 8.85
CA ILE A 151 12.64 19.09 8.30
C ILE A 151 13.79 19.95 7.77
N ARG A 152 14.88 20.10 8.53
CA ARG A 152 16.05 20.91 8.13
C ARG A 152 16.73 20.35 6.89
N ASP A 153 16.97 19.04 6.91
CA ASP A 153 17.71 18.34 5.86
C ASP A 153 16.82 18.03 4.65
N LYS A 154 15.49 18.25 4.78
CA LYS A 154 14.45 17.91 3.78
C LYS A 154 14.54 16.46 3.32
N ARG A 155 14.94 15.58 4.24
CA ARG A 155 15.24 14.16 4.03
C ARG A 155 14.83 13.38 5.26
N TRP A 156 14.48 12.11 5.08
CA TRP A 156 14.17 11.25 6.22
C TRP A 156 15.47 10.87 6.94
N THR A 157 15.59 11.24 8.21
CA THR A 157 16.70 10.77 9.05
C THR A 157 16.38 9.35 9.49
N ILE A 158 17.11 8.37 8.97
CA ILE A 158 16.86 6.94 9.21
C ILE A 158 18.07 6.38 9.93
N GLU A 159 17.84 5.74 11.06
CA GLU A 159 18.93 5.10 11.81
C GLU A 159 19.35 3.80 11.12
N PRO A 160 20.61 3.34 11.25
CA PRO A 160 21.11 2.17 10.52
C PRO A 160 20.33 0.87 10.77
N HIS A 161 19.54 0.81 11.83
CA HIS A 161 18.70 -0.33 12.19
C HIS A 161 17.22 -0.17 11.77
N GLU A 162 16.80 1.03 11.35
CA GLU A 162 15.44 1.28 10.90
C GLU A 162 15.26 0.85 9.45
N ARG A 163 14.21 0.10 9.18
CA ARG A 163 13.81 -0.26 7.82
C ARG A 163 12.78 0.73 7.31
N VAL A 164 13.12 1.43 6.23
CA VAL A 164 12.15 2.21 5.45
C VAL A 164 11.61 1.29 4.35
N TYR A 165 10.29 1.11 4.35
CA TYR A 165 9.57 0.35 3.33
C TYR A 165 8.86 1.31 2.38
#